data_AF-A0A9E0XSQ7-F1
#
_entry.id   AF-A0A9E0XSQ7-F1
#
_cell.length_a   1.000
_cell.length_b   1.000
_cell.length_c   1.000
_cell.angle_alpha   90.00
_cell.angle_beta   90.00
_cell.angle_gamma   90.00
#
_symmetry.space_group_name_H-M   'P 1'
#
loop_
_entity.id
_entity.type
_entity.pdbx_description
1 polymer ?
#
loop_
_entity_poly.entity_id
_entity_poly.type
_entity_poly.pdbx_seq_one_letter_code
_entity_poly.pdbx_strand_id
1 'polypeptide(L)'
;MDTLNKPENQKPNGLHDLGQIAKDLRNELELAHRILRNALGFMSTAQKNAWARKNDHEGLIDHGTTRANERQAVLTRANQVLGS
;
A
#
# COMPACT_ATOMS: atom_id res chain seq x y z
N MET A 1 -35.30 0.68 28.61
CA MET A 1 -33.83 0.65 28.76
C MET A 1 -33.35 -0.58 28.02
N ASP A 2 -33.19 -0.43 26.70
CA ASP A 2 -32.69 -1.51 25.86
C ASP A 2 -31.16 -1.54 26.00
N THR A 3 -30.64 -2.69 26.41
CA THR A 3 -29.22 -2.92 26.59
C THR A 3 -28.52 -2.76 25.25
N LEU A 4 -27.79 -1.65 25.09
CA LEU A 4 -26.78 -1.42 24.08
C LEU A 4 -25.82 -2.61 24.06
N ASN A 5 -26.04 -3.50 23.10
CA ASN A 5 -25.09 -4.53 22.71
C ASN A 5 -23.86 -3.83 22.14
N LYS A 6 -22.92 -3.50 23.01
CA LYS A 6 -21.57 -3.08 22.62
C LYS A 6 -20.93 -4.31 21.97
N PRO A 7 -20.37 -4.23 20.75
CA PRO A 7 -19.69 -5.38 20.16
C PRO A 7 -18.42 -5.65 20.97
N GLU A 8 -18.56 -6.49 21.99
CA GLU A 8 -17.49 -6.95 22.84
C GLU A 8 -16.70 -8.01 22.06
N ASN A 9 -15.50 -7.62 21.62
CA ASN A 9 -14.39 -8.51 21.27
C ASN A 9 -14.77 -9.78 20.50
N GLN A 10 -15.25 -9.62 19.27
CA GLN A 10 -15.21 -10.71 18.30
C GLN A 10 -13.72 -11.00 18.02
N LYS A 11 -13.17 -12.07 18.59
CA LYS A 11 -11.84 -12.56 18.21
C LYS A 11 -11.86 -12.78 16.70
N PRO A 12 -10.79 -12.41 15.99
CA PRO A 12 -10.80 -12.55 14.56
C PRO A 12 -11.03 -14.00 14.17
N ASN A 13 -12.03 -14.26 13.32
CA ASN A 13 -12.32 -15.58 12.77
C ASN A 13 -11.13 -15.92 11.87
N GLY A 14 -10.16 -16.67 12.42
CA GLY A 14 -8.73 -16.57 12.11
C GLY A 14 -8.28 -16.77 10.66
N LEU A 15 -9.15 -17.26 9.77
CA LEU A 15 -8.86 -17.36 8.33
C LEU A 15 -9.61 -16.32 7.48
N HIS A 16 -10.86 -15.99 7.83
CA HIS A 16 -11.62 -14.95 7.13
C HIS A 16 -10.97 -13.57 7.33
N ASP A 17 -10.51 -13.30 8.54
CA ASP A 17 -9.99 -11.96 8.87
C ASP A 17 -8.60 -11.72 8.31
N LEU A 18 -7.76 -12.77 8.19
CA LEU A 18 -6.50 -12.67 7.46
C LEU A 18 -6.74 -12.40 5.96
N GLY A 19 -7.75 -13.05 5.38
CA GLY A 19 -8.16 -12.80 3.99
C GLY A 19 -8.66 -11.37 3.77
N GLN A 20 -9.40 -10.82 4.74
CA GLN A 20 -9.87 -9.44 4.68
C GLN A 20 -8.73 -8.43 4.87
N ILE A 21 -7.87 -8.64 5.87
CA ILE A 21 -6.68 -7.81 6.11
C ILE A 21 -5.78 -7.78 4.87
N ALA A 22 -5.58 -8.92 4.19
CA ALA A 22 -4.79 -8.96 2.97
C ALA A 22 -5.40 -8.13 1.83
N LYS A 23 -6.73 -8.12 1.69
CA LYS A 23 -7.44 -7.28 0.72
C LYS A 23 -7.32 -5.80 1.06
N ASP A 24 -7.46 -5.44 2.32
CA ASP A 24 -7.35 -4.05 2.78
C ASP A 24 -5.93 -3.52 2.55
N LEU A 25 -4.90 -4.30 2.91
CA LEU A 25 -3.50 -3.95 2.65
C LEU A 25 -3.18 -3.83 1.15
N ARG A 26 -3.75 -4.69 0.31
CA ARG A 26 -3.64 -4.58 -1.15
C ARG A 26 -4.23 -3.26 -1.64
N ASN A 27 -5.43 -2.91 -1.18
CA ASN A 27 -6.11 -1.67 -1.57
C ASN A 27 -5.28 -0.44 -1.17
N GLU A 28 -4.77 -0.42 0.05
CA GLU A 28 -3.90 0.66 0.53
C GLU A 28 -2.61 0.76 -0.28
N LEU A 29 -1.99 -0.37 -0.65
CA LEU A 29 -0.82 -0.37 -1.51
C LEU A 29 -1.12 0.18 -2.91
N GLU A 30 -2.29 -0.09 -3.47
CA GLU A 30 -2.73 0.45 -4.76
C GLU A 30 -2.95 1.96 -4.68
N LEU A 31 -3.63 2.44 -3.64
CA LEU A 31 -3.83 3.87 -3.39
C LEU A 31 -2.50 4.59 -3.22
N ALA A 32 -1.58 4.04 -2.42
CA ALA A 32 -0.24 4.58 -2.24
C ALA A 32 0.55 4.61 -3.57
N HIS A 33 0.40 3.58 -4.42
CA HIS A 33 0.98 3.56 -5.76
C HIS A 33 0.50 4.74 -6.60
N ARG A 34 -0.82 4.95 -6.65
CA ARG A 34 -1.45 6.02 -7.43
C ARG A 34 -1.08 7.41 -6.90
N ILE A 35 -1.11 7.63 -5.58
CA ILE A 35 -0.72 8.90 -4.95
C ILE A 35 0.74 9.24 -5.30
N LEU A 36 1.66 8.29 -5.18
CA LEU A 36 3.07 8.51 -5.48
C LEU A 36 3.32 8.77 -6.98
N ARG A 37 2.61 8.10 -7.89
CA ARG A 37 2.65 8.40 -9.33
C ARG A 37 2.12 9.78 -9.64
N ASN A 38 0.99 10.18 -9.03
CA ASN A 38 0.40 11.50 -9.20
C ASN A 38 1.35 12.60 -8.70
N ALA A 39 1.94 12.43 -7.51
CA ALA A 39 2.92 13.36 -6.96
C ALA A 39 4.12 13.55 -7.90
N LEU A 40 4.67 12.45 -8.44
CA LEU A 40 5.72 12.52 -9.47
C LEU A 40 5.23 13.22 -10.74
N GLY A 41 3.96 13.05 -11.13
CA GLY A 41 3.37 13.74 -12.28
C GLY A 41 3.38 15.27 -12.15
N PHE A 42 3.15 15.80 -10.95
CA PHE A 42 3.13 17.25 -10.67
C PHE A 42 4.51 17.87 -10.45
N MET A 43 5.54 17.07 -10.18
CA MET A 43 6.87 17.59 -9.86
C MET A 43 7.65 17.99 -11.12
N SER A 44 8.37 19.11 -11.01
CA SER A 44 9.44 19.48 -11.94
C SER A 44 10.57 18.45 -11.90
N THR A 45 11.42 18.45 -12.93
CA THR A 45 12.62 17.59 -12.98
C THR A 45 13.52 17.78 -11.76
N ALA A 46 13.73 19.03 -11.31
CA ALA A 46 14.55 19.32 -10.14
C ALA A 46 13.96 18.73 -8.85
N GLN A 47 12.63 18.80 -8.68
CA GLN A 47 11.93 18.22 -7.54
C GLN A 47 11.99 16.69 -7.56
N LYS A 48 11.84 16.05 -8.72
CA LYS A 48 12.02 14.60 -8.89
C LYS A 48 13.43 14.15 -8.47
N ASN A 49 14.45 14.91 -8.85
CA ASN A 49 15.83 14.62 -8.48
C ASN A 49 16.06 14.78 -6.96
N ALA A 50 15.48 15.82 -6.35
CA ALA A 50 15.57 16.01 -4.89
C ALA A 50 14.86 14.87 -4.13
N TRP A 51 13.67 14.47 -4.61
CA TRP A 51 12.96 13.32 -4.07
C TRP A 51 13.79 12.04 -4.16
N ALA A 52 14.39 11.75 -5.33
CA ALA A 52 15.21 10.56 -5.53
C ALA A 52 16.40 10.51 -4.55
N ARG A 53 17.11 11.63 -4.38
CA ARG A 53 18.21 11.71 -3.40
C ARG A 53 17.75 11.48 -1.96
N LYS A 54 16.58 12.00 -1.58
CA LYS A 54 16.04 11.79 -0.24
C LYS A 54 15.68 10.32 0.00
N ASN A 55 15.03 9.68 -0.98
CA ASN A 55 14.75 8.25 -0.92
C ASN A 55 16.03 7.42 -0.79
N ASP A 56 17.08 7.78 -1.53
CA ASP A 56 18.39 7.10 -1.48
C ASP A 56 19.00 7.21 -0.07
N HIS A 57 19.04 8.42 0.47
CA HIS A 57 19.52 8.69 1.83
C HIS A 57 18.74 7.91 2.91
N GLU A 58 17.44 7.71 2.71
CA GLU A 58 16.58 6.94 3.62
C GLU A 58 16.62 5.42 3.36
N GLY A 59 17.45 4.94 2.43
CA GLY A 59 17.56 3.51 2.08
C GLY A 59 16.32 2.95 1.40
N LEU A 60 15.51 3.82 0.78
CA LEU A 60 14.26 3.47 0.10
C LEU A 60 14.45 3.18 -1.39
N ILE A 61 15.68 3.19 -1.90
CA ILE A 61 16.00 2.78 -3.27
C ILE A 61 16.47 1.33 -3.24
N ASP A 62 15.70 0.47 -3.90
CA ASP A 62 16.15 -0.86 -4.31
C ASP A 62 15.84 -0.99 -5.81
N HIS A 63 16.78 -1.56 -6.57
CA HIS A 63 16.79 -1.91 -8.01
C HIS A 63 16.05 -1.03 -9.06
N GLY A 64 15.58 0.18 -8.74
CA GLY A 64 14.91 1.08 -9.69
C GLY A 64 14.42 2.42 -9.12
N THR A 65 13.86 3.25 -9.99
CA THR A 65 13.32 4.58 -9.66
C THR A 65 12.15 4.49 -8.66
N THR A 66 12.39 4.87 -7.40
CA THR A 66 11.36 5.05 -6.34
C THR A 66 10.50 3.81 -6.05
N ARG A 67 11.13 2.63 -6.01
CA ARG A 67 10.51 1.33 -5.71
C ARG A 67 9.17 1.06 -6.43
N ALA A 68 8.97 1.70 -7.58
CA ALA A 68 7.68 1.72 -8.25
C ALA A 68 7.37 0.35 -8.88
N ASN A 69 8.42 -0.28 -9.42
CA ASN A 69 8.36 -1.58 -10.05
C ASN A 69 8.06 -2.68 -9.02
N GLU A 70 8.67 -2.59 -7.84
CA GLU A 70 8.51 -3.50 -6.72
C GLU A 70 7.07 -3.47 -6.22
N ARG A 71 6.51 -2.26 -6.03
CA ARG A 71 5.10 -2.09 -5.64
C ARG A 71 4.16 -2.65 -6.70
N GLN A 72 4.43 -2.40 -7.98
CA GLN A 72 3.62 -2.97 -9.07
C GLN A 72 3.70 -4.51 -9.07
N ALA A 73 4.88 -5.09 -8.86
CA ALA A 73 5.06 -6.54 -8.80
C ALA A 73 4.34 -7.18 -7.59
N VAL A 74 4.37 -6.52 -6.42
CA VAL A 74 3.60 -6.95 -5.25
C VAL A 74 2.10 -6.90 -5.53
N LEU A 75 1.60 -5.81 -6.12
CA LEU A 75 0.18 -5.67 -6.49
C LEU A 75 -0.26 -6.75 -7.49
N THR A 76 0.55 -7.01 -8.52
CA THR A 76 0.27 -8.09 -9.49
C THR A 76 0.16 -9.44 -8.80
N ARG A 77 1.10 -9.80 -7.91
CA ARG A 77 1.03 -11.05 -7.14
C ARG A 77 -0.19 -11.09 -6.21
N ALA A 78 -0.49 -9.99 -5.52
CA ALA A 78 -1.64 -9.92 -4.64
C ALA A 78 -2.97 -10.11 -5.39
N ASN A 79 -3.11 -9.51 -6.57
CA ASN A 79 -4.29 -9.68 -7.43
C ASN A 79 -4.46 -11.12 -7.93
N GLN A 80 -3.37 -11.84 -8.20
CA GLN A 80 -3.43 -13.26 -8.57
C GLN A 80 -3.91 -14.16 -7.43
N VAL A 81 -3.55 -13.82 -6.18
CA VAL A 81 -3.86 -14.65 -4.99
C VAL A 81 -5.23 -14.34 -4.40
N LEU A 82 -5.62 -13.06 -4.35
CA LEU A 82 -6.81 -12.62 -3.61
C LEU A 82 -8.09 -12.62 -4.45
N GLY A 83 -7.99 -12.79 -5.77
CA GLY A 83 -9.09 -12.58 -6.71
C GLY A 83 -9.43 -11.09 -6.82
N SER A 84 -9.54 -10.59 -8.05
CA SER A 84 -10.03 -9.23 -8.33
C SER A 84 -11.51 -9.10 -8.02
#